data_AF-A0A6J6RC19-F1
#
_entry.id   AF-A0A6J6RC19-F1
#
_cell.length_a   1.000
_cell.length_b   1.000
_cell.length_c   1.000
_cell.angle_alpha   90.00
_cell.angle_beta   90.00
_cell.angle_gamma   90.00
#
_symmetry.space_group_name_H-M   'P 1'
#
loop_
_entity.id
_entity.type
_entity.pdbx_description
1 polymer ?
#
loop_
_entity_poly.entity_id
_entity_poly.type
_entity_poly.pdbx_seq_one_letter_code
_entity_poly.pdbx_strand_id
1 'polypeptide(L)' 'MLTSFSANIAGGTDEIQKNIIGDRVLGLPREPMVDKDMPFKDLKVGTQR' A
#
# COMPACT_ATOMS: atom_id res chain seq x y z
N MET A 1 5.07 -5.13 23.09
CA MET A 1 3.93 -5.87 22.49
C MET A 1 2.73 -4.98 22.13
N LEU A 2 2.64 -3.72 22.58
CA LEU A 2 1.54 -2.83 22.14
C LEU A 2 1.72 -2.29 20.71
N THR A 3 2.98 -2.12 20.27
CA THR A 3 3.33 -1.56 18.96
C THR A 3 3.17 -2.54 17.80
N SER A 4 3.24 -3.84 18.07
CA SER A 4 3.14 -4.90 17.06
C SER A 4 1.72 -5.04 16.52
N PHE A 5 0.70 -4.97 17.39
CA PHE A 5 -0.70 -5.02 16.93
C PHE A 5 -1.07 -3.79 16.10
N SER A 6 -0.62 -2.60 16.52
CA SER A 6 -0.81 -1.38 15.72
C SER A 6 -0.07 -1.41 14.40
N ALA A 7 1.13 -2.02 14.34
CA ALA A 7 1.92 -2.12 13.10
C ALA A 7 1.20 -2.99 12.05
N ASN A 8 0.57 -4.08 12.49
CA ASN A 8 -0.22 -4.97 11.63
C ASN A 8 -1.51 -4.34 11.11
N ILE A 9 -1.91 -3.14 11.56
CA ILE A 9 -3.07 -2.42 11.01
C ILE A 9 -2.62 -1.15 10.29
N ALA A 10 -1.75 -0.36 10.90
CA ALA A 10 -1.26 0.92 10.35
C ALA A 10 -0.34 0.75 9.14
N GLY A 11 0.35 -0.38 9.00
CA GLY A 11 1.18 -0.73 7.83
C GLY A 11 0.45 -1.53 6.75
N GLY A 12 -0.87 -1.74 6.90
CA GLY A 12 -1.67 -2.70 6.16
C GLY A 12 -1.73 -4.05 6.88
N THR A 13 -2.87 -4.74 6.76
CA THR A 13 -3.07 -6.04 7.42
C THR A 13 -2.04 -7.07 6.97
N ASP A 14 -1.70 -7.99 7.87
CA ASP A 14 -0.78 -9.09 7.57
C ASP A 14 -1.22 -9.87 6.32
N GLU A 15 -2.54 -10.00 6.10
CA GLU A 15 -3.10 -10.66 4.92
C GLU A 15 -2.84 -9.86 3.63
N ILE A 16 -3.04 -8.54 3.68
CA ILE A 16 -2.77 -7.65 2.53
C ILE A 16 -1.29 -7.67 2.18
N GLN A 17 -0.39 -7.61 3.18
CA GLN A 17 1.05 -7.66 2.93
C GLN A 17 1.48 -8.98 2.29
N LYS A 18 0.94 -10.12 2.76
CA LYS A 18 1.23 -11.44 2.17
C LYS A 18 0.76 -11.55 0.73
N ASN A 19 -0.44 -11.04 0.41
CA ASN A 19 -0.93 -11.03 -0.97
C ASN A 19 -0.04 -10.17 -1.89
N ILE A 20 0.35 -8.97 -1.44
CA ILE A 20 1.26 -8.10 -2.21
C ILE A 20 2.61 -8.79 -2.48
N ILE A 21 3.16 -9.49 -1.49
CA ILE A 21 4.42 -10.25 -1.66
C ILE A 21 4.20 -11.42 -2.63
N GLY A 22 3.09 -12.15 -2.48
CA GLY A 22 2.71 -13.25 -3.37
C GLY A 22 2.63 -12.81 -4.83
N ASP A 23 1.91 -11.73 -5.11
CA ASP A 23 1.78 -11.17 -6.46
C ASP A 23 3.14 -10.80 -7.05
N ARG A 24 4.02 -10.18 -6.26
CA ARG A 24 5.38 -9.79 -6.70
C ARG A 24 6.28 -10.99 -6.99
N VAL A 25 6.26 -11.99 -6.10
CA VAL A 25 7.10 -13.20 -6.24
C VAL A 25 6.61 -14.07 -7.39
N LEU A 26 5.30 -14.16 -7.59
CA LEU A 26 4.67 -14.93 -8.65
C LEU A 26 4.56 -14.17 -9.99
N GLY A 27 4.90 -12.87 -10.00
CA GLY A 27 4.80 -12.02 -11.20
C GLY A 27 3.35 -11.73 -11.64
N LEU A 28 2.39 -11.81 -10.71
CA LEU A 28 0.99 -11.52 -11.00
C LEU A 28 0.79 -10.02 -11.26
N PRO A 29 -0.19 -9.67 -12.12
CA PRO A 29 -0.50 -8.28 -12.39
C PRO A 29 -1.01 -7.60 -11.12
N ARG A 30 -0.34 -6.52 -10.72
CA ARG A 30 -0.84 -5.63 -9.67
C ARG A 30 -2.10 -4.92 -10.16
N GLU A 31 -3.01 -4.59 -9.25
CA GLU A 31 -4.14 -3.72 -9.57
C GLU A 31 -3.68 -2.40 -10.22
N PRO A 32 -4.42 -1.91 -11.25
CA PRO A 32 -4.15 -0.61 -11.85
C PRO A 32 -4.21 0.50 -10.81
N MET A 33 -3.15 1.31 -10.75
CA MET A 33 -3.07 2.48 -9.89
C MET A 33 -3.06 3.73 -10.76
N VAL A 34 -4.04 4.60 -10.56
CA VAL A 34 -4.21 5.83 -11.35
C VAL A 34 -3.15 6.90 -11.08
N ASP A 35 -2.41 6.74 -9.98
CA ASP A 35 -1.48 7.72 -9.42
C ASP A 35 -0.04 7.20 -9.30
N LYS A 36 0.24 6.01 -9.81
CA LYS A 36 1.54 5.33 -9.64
C LYS A 36 2.73 6.16 -10.15
N ASP A 37 2.52 6.90 -11.23
CA ASP A 37 3.57 7.71 -11.86
C ASP A 37 3.51 9.19 -11.45
N MET A 38 2.59 9.56 -10.55
CA MET A 38 2.48 10.92 -10.05
C MET A 38 3.33 11.11 -8.79
N PRO A 39 4.19 12.14 -8.74
CA PRO A 39 4.81 12.57 -7.50
C PRO A 39 3.75 12.91 -6.44
N PHE A 40 4.08 12.67 -5.17
CA PHE A 40 3.15 12.91 -4.04
C PHE A 40 2.56 14.34 -4.04
N LYS A 41 3.39 15.34 -4.40
CA LYS A 41 2.99 16.75 -4.50
C LYS A 41 2.02 17.06 -5.66
N ASP A 42 1.76 16.13 -6.55
CA ASP A 42 0.86 16.30 -7.69
C ASP A 42 -0.45 15.49 -7.50
N LEU A 43 -0.59 14.78 -6.37
CA LEU A 43 -1.79 14.05 -6.02
C LEU A 43 -2.96 15.00 -5.74
N LYS A 44 -4.07 14.80 -6.45
CA LYS A 44 -5.36 15.51 -6.26
C LYS A 44 -6.13 15.02 -5.02
N VAL A 45 -5.44 14.62 -3.96
CA VAL A 45 -6.06 14.24 -2.69
C VAL A 45 -6.24 15.48 -1.83
N GLY A 46 -7.31 15.52 -1.02
CA GLY A 46 -7.74 16.70 -0.23
C GLY A 46 -6.78 17.19 0.87
N THR A 47 -5.50 16.85 0.78
CA THR A 47 -4.42 17.23 1.71
C THR A 47 -3.64 18.44 1.20
N GLN A 48 -3.79 18.83 -0.08
CA GLN A 48 -3.23 20.07 -0.59
C GLN A 48 -4.19 21.23 -0.32
N ARG A 49 -3.94 21.94 0.78
CA ARG A 49 -4.46 23.29 1.04
C ARG A 49 -3.31 24.27 1.03
#